data_AF-A0A6C2YLY0-F1
#
_entry.id   AF-A0A6C2YLY0-F1
#
_cell.length_a   1.000
_cell.length_b   1.000
_cell.length_c   1.000
_cell.angle_alpha   90.00
_cell.angle_beta   90.00
_cell.angle_gamma   90.00
#
_symmetry.space_group_name_H-M   'P 1'
#
loop_
_entity.id
_entity.type
_entity.pdbx_description
1 polymer ?
#
loop_
_entity_poly.entity_id
_entity_poly.type
_entity_poly.pdbx_seq_one_letter_code
_entity_poly.pdbx_strand_id
1 'polypeptide(L)'
;MFFHGIGIGKCGKRGNVSWSQGRYDRDSVVAVTVMLLPLIPIRIVHTSNTATSILGEPNDAQEIPLRWSWRFVLAAFLNRWLLGILWLFTIGGIAAVANNIPRKDAIGQFIILLTIQSIILGFRKFVLRGNRRHAQIRWVLGQHALGSSDPATWTTTQLTPPPDPESIYGTATFADAVPELLAAQEFSRAMWAARLCTAIENRHHGELLTTQILRDPDVQRAIAVVSEHPEEWDAWMTGPPPSHPPMEAAHSNA
;
A
#
# COMPACT_ATOMS: atom_id res chain seq x y z
N MET A 1 20.96 -9.47 1.99
CA MET A 1 21.96 -10.34 2.67
C MET A 1 22.26 -9.71 4.03
N PHE A 2 21.99 -10.40 5.12
CA PHE A 2 22.31 -9.93 6.47
C PHE A 2 23.62 -10.57 6.91
N PHE A 3 24.65 -9.76 7.18
CA PHE A 3 25.86 -10.22 7.85
C PHE A 3 25.85 -9.63 9.26
N HIS A 4 25.80 -10.47 10.30
CA HIS A 4 25.95 -10.04 11.70
C HIS A 4 24.94 -8.99 12.19
N GLY A 5 23.69 -9.06 11.72
CA GLY A 5 22.63 -8.12 12.10
C GLY A 5 22.70 -6.76 11.40
N ILE A 6 23.75 -6.48 10.61
CA ILE A 6 23.85 -5.33 9.72
C ILE A 6 23.56 -5.78 8.29
N GLY A 7 22.77 -5.02 7.55
CA GLY A 7 22.51 -5.34 6.15
C GLY A 7 21.54 -4.40 5.49
N ILE A 8 21.22 -4.69 4.23
CA ILE A 8 20.18 -3.99 3.50
C ILE A 8 18.84 -4.69 3.74
N GLY A 9 17.87 -3.95 4.25
CA GLY A 9 16.51 -4.43 4.49
C GLY A 9 15.46 -3.54 3.85
N LYS A 10 14.26 -4.10 3.66
CA LYS A 10 13.08 -3.40 3.14
C LYS A 10 12.10 -3.10 4.26
N CYS A 11 11.61 -1.87 4.30
CA CYS A 11 10.58 -1.41 5.21
C CYS A 11 9.30 -1.09 4.42
N GLY A 12 8.40 -2.06 4.33
CA GLY A 12 7.11 -1.91 3.65
C GLY A 12 6.13 -1.05 4.42
N LYS A 13 5.37 -0.18 3.72
CA LYS A 13 4.44 0.74 4.38
C LYS A 13 3.16 1.08 3.63
N ARG A 14 3.15 1.11 2.29
CA ARG A 14 2.07 1.72 1.50
C ARG A 14 1.61 0.82 0.35
N GLY A 15 0.31 0.87 0.08
CA GLY A 15 -0.39 0.19 -1.00
C GLY A 15 -0.32 -1.33 -0.91
N ASN A 16 -0.30 -1.90 0.30
CA ASN A 16 -0.27 -3.36 0.44
C ASN A 16 -1.55 -3.95 -0.19
N VAL A 17 -1.38 -4.65 -1.30
CA VAL A 17 -2.45 -5.40 -1.96
C VAL A 17 -2.00 -6.84 -2.12
N SER A 18 -2.94 -7.76 -1.88
CA SER A 18 -2.78 -9.18 -2.16
C SER A 18 -3.53 -9.46 -3.45
N TRP A 19 -2.88 -10.17 -4.34
CA TRP A 19 -3.47 -10.66 -5.57
C TRP A 19 -3.66 -12.18 -5.46
N SER A 20 -4.26 -12.79 -6.48
CA SER A 20 -4.40 -14.24 -6.55
C SER A 20 -3.03 -14.94 -6.46
N GLN A 21 -3.02 -16.20 -6.00
CA GLN A 21 -1.81 -17.02 -5.87
C GLN A 21 -0.78 -16.52 -4.83
N GLY A 22 -1.21 -15.73 -3.83
CA GLY A 22 -0.33 -15.27 -2.75
C GLY A 22 0.74 -14.28 -3.21
N ARG A 23 0.49 -13.55 -4.32
CA ARG A 23 1.35 -12.47 -4.78
C ARG A 23 1.01 -11.20 -4.03
N TYR A 24 2.02 -10.57 -3.44
CA TYR A 24 1.86 -9.32 -2.71
C TYR A 24 2.65 -8.21 -3.37
N ASP A 25 1.99 -7.06 -3.50
CA ASP A 25 2.60 -5.84 -3.98
C ASP A 25 2.59 -4.79 -2.87
N ARG A 26 3.70 -4.08 -2.71
CA ARG A 26 3.86 -3.05 -1.69
C ARG A 26 4.94 -2.04 -2.05
N ASP A 27 4.80 -0.82 -1.56
CA ASP A 27 5.92 0.12 -1.54
C ASP A 27 6.75 -0.07 -0.29
N SER A 28 8.05 -0.06 -0.50
CA SER A 28 9.05 -0.26 0.53
C SER A 28 10.16 0.78 0.45
N VAL A 29 10.71 1.13 1.60
CA VAL A 29 12.00 1.83 1.68
C VAL A 29 13.10 0.79 1.81
N VAL A 30 14.04 0.78 0.87
CA VAL A 30 15.29 0.05 1.02
C VAL A 30 16.21 0.88 1.92
N ALA A 31 16.72 0.29 2.98
CA ALA A 31 17.53 0.98 3.98
C ALA A 31 18.68 0.10 4.49
N VAL A 32 19.75 0.76 4.95
CA VAL A 32 20.71 0.12 5.86
C VAL A 32 19.98 -0.14 7.17
N THR A 33 20.04 -1.39 7.62
CA THR A 33 19.40 -1.88 8.82
C THR A 33 20.44 -2.44 9.78
N VAL A 34 20.20 -2.25 11.08
CA VAL A 34 20.96 -2.86 12.18
C VAL A 34 19.95 -3.50 13.11
N MET A 35 20.08 -4.80 13.38
CA MET A 35 19.12 -5.59 14.16
C MET A 35 17.67 -5.39 13.67
N LEU A 36 17.46 -5.41 12.35
CA LEU A 36 16.17 -5.16 11.68
C LEU A 36 15.61 -3.74 11.84
N LEU A 37 16.30 -2.83 12.53
CA LEU A 37 15.93 -1.42 12.65
C LEU A 37 16.53 -0.64 11.47
N PRO A 38 15.73 0.07 10.68
CA PRO A 38 16.23 0.89 9.59
C PRO A 38 16.92 2.14 10.15
N LEU A 39 18.10 2.47 9.63
CA LEU A 39 18.91 3.61 10.05
C LEU A 39 19.09 4.63 8.92
N ILE A 40 19.54 4.17 7.74
CA ILE A 40 19.88 5.05 6.62
C ILE A 40 19.02 4.65 5.42
N PRO A 41 18.06 5.49 4.98
CA PRO A 41 17.25 5.18 3.81
C PRO A 41 18.10 5.33 2.55
N ILE A 42 17.99 4.38 1.62
CA ILE A 42 18.78 4.35 0.37
C ILE A 42 17.90 4.75 -0.80
N ARG A 43 16.77 4.06 -0.99
CA ARG A 43 15.82 4.32 -2.09
C ARG A 43 14.42 3.84 -1.74
N ILE A 44 13.44 4.33 -2.49
CA ILE A 44 12.07 3.85 -2.42
C ILE A 44 11.83 2.94 -3.64
N VAL A 45 11.23 1.79 -3.40
CA VAL A 45 10.90 0.83 -4.45
C VAL A 45 9.47 0.32 -4.27
N HIS A 46 8.80 0.05 -5.38
CA HIS A 46 7.67 -0.86 -5.42
C HIS A 46 8.22 -2.27 -5.59
N THR A 47 7.84 -3.19 -4.70
CA THR A 47 8.13 -4.61 -4.82
C THR A 47 6.86 -5.31 -5.26
N SER A 48 6.91 -5.97 -6.41
CA SER A 48 5.82 -6.80 -6.93
C SER A 48 6.18 -8.29 -6.88
N ASN A 49 5.16 -9.14 -6.95
CA ASN A 49 5.30 -10.61 -6.93
C ASN A 49 6.10 -11.15 -5.73
N THR A 50 6.05 -10.45 -4.58
CA THR A 50 6.68 -10.97 -3.37
C THR A 50 5.85 -12.11 -2.80
N ALA A 51 6.41 -13.33 -2.79
CA ALA A 51 5.89 -14.44 -1.97
C ALA A 51 6.14 -14.12 -0.49
N THR A 52 5.14 -14.37 0.35
CA THR A 52 5.20 -14.17 1.81
C THR A 52 6.06 -15.23 2.49
N SER A 53 7.37 -15.22 2.26
CA SER A 53 8.28 -15.95 3.14
C SER A 53 8.68 -15.07 4.33
N ILE A 54 8.50 -15.63 5.52
CA ILE A 54 8.88 -15.03 6.81
C ILE A 54 10.40 -14.79 6.89
N LEU A 55 11.19 -15.55 6.12
CA LEU A 55 12.66 -15.58 6.19
C LEU A 55 13.37 -14.88 5.02
N GLY A 56 12.64 -14.35 4.04
CA GLY A 56 13.25 -13.62 2.94
C GLY A 56 12.26 -13.36 1.81
N GLU A 57 12.53 -12.32 1.02
CA GLU A 57 11.80 -12.15 -0.24
C GLU A 57 12.31 -13.18 -1.25
N PRO A 58 11.44 -13.75 -2.09
CA PRO A 58 11.89 -14.63 -3.16
C PRO A 58 12.87 -13.90 -4.07
N ASN A 59 13.81 -14.64 -4.65
CA ASN A 59 14.82 -14.11 -5.57
C ASN A 59 14.21 -13.40 -6.80
N ASP A 60 12.93 -13.66 -7.10
CA ASP A 60 12.24 -13.18 -8.29
C ASP A 60 11.39 -11.92 -8.05
N ALA A 61 11.50 -11.28 -6.88
CA ALA A 61 10.78 -10.04 -6.60
C ALA A 61 11.27 -8.91 -7.52
N GLN A 62 10.37 -8.38 -8.35
CA GLN A 62 10.67 -7.25 -9.21
C GLN A 62 10.66 -5.96 -8.38
N GLU A 63 11.72 -5.17 -8.48
CA GLU A 63 11.84 -3.86 -7.84
C GLU A 63 11.73 -2.74 -8.87
N ILE A 64 10.76 -1.85 -8.67
CA ILE A 64 10.54 -0.68 -9.52
C ILE A 64 10.88 0.56 -8.69
N PRO A 65 11.94 1.32 -9.04
CA PRO A 65 12.29 2.55 -8.35
C PRO A 65 11.12 3.54 -8.29
N LEU A 66 10.92 4.21 -7.16
CA LEU A 66 9.90 5.25 -7.00
C LEU A 66 10.53 6.60 -6.67
N ARG A 67 9.79 7.69 -6.92
CA ARG A 67 10.18 9.06 -6.53
C ARG A 67 10.38 9.13 -5.02
N TRP A 68 11.41 9.85 -4.62
CA TRP A 68 11.72 10.08 -3.21
C TRP A 68 10.60 10.84 -2.50
N SER A 69 10.27 10.42 -1.27
CA SER A 69 9.27 11.08 -0.42
C SER A 69 9.64 10.91 1.05
N TRP A 70 10.11 11.99 1.68
CA TRP A 70 10.47 11.97 3.11
C TRP A 70 9.32 11.59 4.02
N ARG A 71 8.08 12.00 3.68
CA ARG A 71 6.88 11.62 4.42
C ARG A 71 6.69 10.10 4.41
N PHE A 72 6.92 9.45 3.26
CA PHE A 72 6.85 7.99 3.15
C PHE A 72 7.99 7.32 3.92
N VAL A 73 9.22 7.83 3.79
CA VAL A 73 10.40 7.30 4.49
C VAL A 73 10.21 7.32 6.00
N LEU A 74 9.85 8.48 6.55
CA LEU A 74 9.59 8.63 7.98
C LEU A 74 8.45 7.71 8.46
N ALA A 75 7.36 7.61 7.70
CA ALA A 75 6.24 6.76 8.05
C ALA A 75 6.59 5.26 8.02
N ALA A 76 7.47 4.84 7.10
CA ALA A 76 7.96 3.47 7.02
C ALA A 76 8.92 3.14 8.17
N PHE A 77 9.86 4.04 8.47
CA PHE A 77 10.83 3.89 9.55
C PHE A 77 10.12 3.87 10.90
N LEU A 78 9.26 4.85 11.15
CA LEU A 78 8.49 4.94 12.38
C LEU A 78 7.61 3.71 12.60
N ASN A 79 6.97 3.17 11.55
CA ASN A 79 6.20 1.93 11.67
C ASN A 79 7.07 0.75 12.13
N ARG A 80 8.32 0.64 11.63
CA ARG A 80 9.24 -0.42 12.04
C ARG A 80 9.81 -0.19 13.44
N TRP A 81 10.17 1.04 13.79
CA TRP A 81 10.66 1.40 15.12
C TRP A 81 9.59 1.19 16.20
N LEU A 82 8.34 1.58 15.95
CA LEU A 82 7.23 1.34 16.89
C LEU A 82 7.02 -0.16 17.15
N LEU A 83 7.19 -1.01 16.13
CA LEU A 83 7.16 -2.47 16.34
C LEU A 83 8.35 -2.94 17.18
N GLY A 84 9.55 -2.42 16.95
CA GLY A 84 10.72 -2.74 17.77
C GLY A 84 10.53 -2.34 19.23
N ILE A 85 10.04 -1.12 19.47
CA ILE A 85 9.73 -0.61 20.82
C ILE A 85 8.64 -1.47 21.48
N LEU A 86 7.60 -1.84 20.75
CA LEU A 86 6.55 -2.74 21.25
C LEU A 86 7.15 -4.06 21.74
N TRP A 87 7.99 -4.71 20.92
CA TRP A 87 8.67 -5.94 21.30
C TRP A 87 9.58 -5.78 22.53
N LEU A 88 10.33 -4.68 22.62
CA LEU A 88 11.17 -4.40 23.79
C LEU A 88 10.34 -4.30 25.07
N PHE A 89 9.21 -3.59 25.05
CA PHE A 89 8.32 -3.49 26.22
C PHE A 89 7.64 -4.83 26.55
N THR A 90 7.27 -5.63 25.53
CA THR A 90 6.70 -6.97 25.76
C THR A 90 7.72 -7.90 26.42
N ILE A 91 8.94 -7.99 25.88
CA ILE A 91 10.00 -8.84 26.42
C ILE A 91 10.43 -8.36 27.81
N GLY A 92 10.63 -7.06 27.99
CA GLY A 92 10.96 -6.47 29.28
C GLY A 92 9.88 -6.73 30.34
N GLY A 93 8.60 -6.63 29.96
CA GLY A 93 7.48 -6.98 30.83
C GLY A 93 7.46 -8.45 31.24
N ILE A 94 7.68 -9.36 30.29
CA ILE A 94 7.79 -10.81 30.57
C ILE A 94 8.95 -11.09 31.52
N ALA A 95 10.13 -10.50 31.27
CA ALA A 95 11.30 -10.66 32.12
C ALA A 95 11.07 -10.11 33.54
N ALA A 96 10.40 -8.96 33.67
CA ALA A 96 10.05 -8.37 34.95
C ALA A 96 9.14 -9.30 35.78
N VAL A 97 8.13 -9.90 35.15
CA VAL A 97 7.24 -10.88 35.80
C VAL A 97 8.00 -12.15 36.21
N ALA A 98 8.89 -12.66 35.35
CA ALA A 98 9.68 -13.86 35.62
C ALA A 98 10.65 -13.70 36.80
N ASN A 99 11.11 -12.47 37.07
CA ASN A 99 12.07 -12.17 38.15
C ASN A 99 11.42 -11.92 39.54
N ASN A 100 10.18 -12.38 39.76
CA ASN A 100 9.50 -12.36 41.07
C ASN A 100 9.40 -10.96 41.74
N ILE A 101 9.07 -9.92 40.97
CA ILE A 101 8.72 -8.60 41.53
C ILE A 101 7.55 -8.76 42.53
N PRO A 102 7.58 -8.09 43.70
CA PRO A 102 6.49 -8.16 44.68
C PRO A 102 5.12 -7.92 44.03
N ARG A 103 4.15 -8.79 44.33
CA ARG A 103 2.84 -8.85 43.66
C ARG A 103 2.08 -7.51 43.63
N LYS A 104 2.26 -6.66 44.66
CA LYS A 104 1.61 -5.34 44.76
C LYS A 104 2.17 -4.34 43.73
N ASP A 105 3.45 -4.42 43.41
CA ASP A 105 4.11 -3.54 42.44
C ASP A 105 3.93 -4.07 41.00
N ALA A 106 3.81 -5.39 40.85
CA ALA A 106 3.63 -6.05 39.56
C ALA A 106 2.34 -5.61 38.83
N ILE A 107 1.23 -5.42 39.55
CA ILE A 107 -0.05 -4.99 38.95
C ILE A 107 0.07 -3.57 38.37
N GLY A 108 0.64 -2.63 39.14
CA GLY A 108 0.83 -1.26 38.68
C GLY A 108 1.76 -1.18 37.47
N GLN A 109 2.88 -1.89 37.49
CA GLN A 109 3.81 -1.97 36.38
C GLN A 109 3.17 -2.58 35.12
N PHE A 110 2.36 -3.63 35.29
CA PHE A 110 1.63 -4.26 34.20
C PHE A 110 0.63 -3.29 33.53
N ILE A 111 -0.14 -2.54 34.33
CA ILE A 111 -1.07 -1.52 33.82
C ILE A 111 -0.32 -0.42 33.06
N ILE A 112 0.84 0.04 33.56
CA ILE A 112 1.67 1.04 32.87
C ILE A 112 2.16 0.49 31.53
N LEU A 113 2.67 -0.74 31.50
CA LEU A 113 3.13 -1.39 30.26
C LEU A 113 2.01 -1.52 29.23
N LEU A 114 0.83 -2.01 29.63
CA LEU A 114 -0.33 -2.12 28.75
C LEU A 114 -0.76 -0.75 28.21
N THR A 115 -0.70 0.29 29.04
CA THR A 115 -1.02 1.67 28.65
C THR A 115 -0.05 2.16 27.57
N ILE A 116 1.25 2.00 27.78
CA ILE A 116 2.30 2.36 26.83
C ILE A 116 2.12 1.60 25.51
N GLN A 117 1.87 0.29 25.57
CA GLN A 117 1.63 -0.54 24.38
C GLN A 117 0.40 -0.07 23.60
N SER A 118 -0.69 0.27 24.31
CA SER A 118 -1.91 0.78 23.70
C SER A 118 -1.68 2.12 22.98
N ILE A 119 -0.90 3.02 23.59
CA ILE A 119 -0.50 4.29 22.96
C ILE A 119 0.33 4.04 21.70
N ILE A 120 1.32 3.14 21.77
CA ILE A 120 2.16 2.75 20.62
C ILE A 120 1.30 2.18 19.49
N LEU A 121 0.35 1.29 19.79
CA LEU A 121 -0.56 0.72 18.80
C LEU A 121 -1.49 1.77 18.18
N GLY A 122 -2.04 2.67 19.00
CA GLY A 122 -2.86 3.79 18.54
C GLY A 122 -2.09 4.71 17.60
N PHE A 123 -0.86 5.07 17.96
CA PHE A 123 0.01 5.90 17.13
C PHE A 123 0.44 5.17 15.85
N ARG A 124 0.76 3.88 15.93
CA ARG A 124 1.05 3.05 14.75
C ARG A 124 -0.14 3.02 13.78
N LYS A 125 -1.37 2.84 14.29
CA LYS A 125 -2.60 2.88 13.49
C LYS A 125 -2.77 4.24 12.81
N PHE A 126 -2.54 5.34 13.54
CA PHE A 126 -2.55 6.70 12.97
C PHE A 126 -1.56 6.84 11.81
N VAL A 127 -0.31 6.41 11.99
CA VAL A 127 0.73 6.45 10.95
C VAL A 127 0.39 5.53 9.77
N LEU A 128 -0.48 4.54 9.92
CA LEU A 128 -0.95 3.63 8.86
C LEU A 128 -2.19 4.13 8.10
N ARG A 129 -2.89 5.18 8.56
CA ARG A 129 -4.18 5.62 7.95
C ARG A 129 -4.08 5.95 6.46
N GLY A 130 -2.95 6.48 5.99
CA GLY A 130 -2.74 6.82 4.58
C GLY A 130 -2.70 5.61 3.63
N ASN A 131 -2.63 4.38 4.15
CA ASN A 131 -2.45 3.17 3.34
C ASN A 131 -3.70 2.82 2.52
N ARG A 132 -4.90 3.09 3.04
CA ARG A 132 -6.18 2.67 2.42
C ARG A 132 -6.35 3.24 1.02
N ARG A 133 -6.13 4.54 0.84
CA ARG A 133 -6.26 5.20 -0.47
C ARG A 133 -5.31 4.60 -1.50
N HIS A 134 -4.06 4.34 -1.12
CA HIS A 134 -3.08 3.75 -2.04
C HIS A 134 -3.41 2.31 -2.39
N ALA A 135 -3.96 1.52 -1.47
CA ALA A 135 -4.46 0.19 -1.77
C ALA A 135 -5.65 0.25 -2.75
N GLN A 136 -6.59 1.18 -2.54
CA GLN A 136 -7.72 1.42 -3.45
C GLN A 136 -7.26 1.79 -4.87
N ILE A 137 -6.31 2.71 -5.00
CA ILE A 137 -5.73 3.05 -6.31
C ILE A 137 -5.20 1.78 -7.01
N ARG A 138 -4.51 0.90 -6.29
CA ARG A 138 -3.96 -0.33 -6.86
C ARG A 138 -5.00 -1.37 -7.22
N TRP A 139 -6.02 -1.56 -6.40
CA TRP A 139 -7.14 -2.43 -6.74
C TRP A 139 -7.82 -1.96 -8.02
N VAL A 140 -7.95 -0.66 -8.25
CA VAL A 140 -8.51 -0.15 -9.50
C VAL A 140 -7.52 -0.27 -10.67
N LEU A 141 -6.24 0.08 -10.48
CA LEU A 141 -5.22 -0.02 -11.54
C LEU A 141 -5.03 -1.46 -12.02
N GLY A 142 -5.06 -2.43 -11.11
CA GLY A 142 -4.78 -3.83 -11.40
C GLY A 142 -3.30 -4.18 -11.52
N GLN A 143 -3.05 -5.42 -11.96
CA GLN A 143 -1.72 -5.88 -12.31
C GLN A 143 -1.37 -5.53 -13.76
N HIS A 144 -0.17 -5.01 -13.97
CA HIS A 144 0.44 -4.73 -15.26
C HIS A 144 1.91 -5.21 -15.25
N ALA A 145 2.65 -4.93 -16.33
CA ALA A 145 4.04 -5.40 -16.50
C ALA A 145 5.03 -4.99 -15.38
N LEU A 146 4.63 -4.03 -14.54
CA LEU A 146 5.39 -3.53 -13.40
C LEU A 146 4.62 -3.76 -12.08
N GLY A 147 3.89 -4.88 -11.97
CA GLY A 147 3.05 -5.19 -10.81
C GLY A 147 1.82 -4.29 -10.75
N SER A 148 1.49 -3.76 -9.58
CA SER A 148 0.42 -2.77 -9.38
C SER A 148 0.99 -1.41 -8.97
N SER A 149 2.10 -1.02 -9.59
CA SER A 149 2.81 0.20 -9.24
C SER A 149 2.08 1.45 -9.75
N ASP A 150 1.87 2.45 -8.88
CA ASP A 150 1.18 3.70 -9.24
C ASP A 150 2.09 4.61 -10.09
N PRO A 151 1.73 4.92 -11.37
CA PRO A 151 2.53 5.77 -12.25
C PRO A 151 2.86 7.15 -11.68
N ALA A 152 1.98 7.71 -10.85
CA ALA A 152 2.23 9.00 -10.19
C ALA A 152 3.43 8.99 -9.24
N THR A 153 3.89 7.78 -8.86
CA THR A 153 5.03 7.58 -7.97
C THR A 153 6.30 7.15 -8.70
N TRP A 154 6.24 6.95 -10.01
CA TRP A 154 7.38 6.52 -10.82
C TRP A 154 8.42 7.62 -11.01
N THR A 155 9.67 7.22 -11.06
CA THR A 155 10.80 8.10 -11.41
C THR A 155 10.66 8.65 -12.83
N THR A 156 11.30 9.78 -13.14
CA THR A 156 11.31 10.35 -14.49
C THR A 156 11.89 9.38 -15.52
N THR A 157 12.88 8.57 -15.14
CA THR A 157 13.49 7.54 -15.98
C THR A 157 12.50 6.46 -16.42
N GLN A 158 11.49 6.14 -15.61
CA GLN A 158 10.45 5.17 -15.99
C GLN A 158 9.37 5.77 -16.88
N LEU A 159 9.27 7.11 -16.91
CA LEU A 159 8.32 7.87 -17.70
C LEU A 159 9.00 8.45 -18.95
N THR A 160 10.17 7.93 -19.36
CA THR A 160 10.92 8.43 -20.52
C THR A 160 11.10 7.31 -21.55
N PRO A 161 10.63 7.50 -22.81
CA PRO A 161 9.82 8.62 -23.26
C PRO A 161 8.45 8.64 -22.56
N PRO A 162 7.82 9.83 -22.43
CA PRO A 162 6.49 9.90 -21.85
C PRO A 162 5.49 9.16 -22.75
N PRO A 163 4.55 8.39 -22.17
CA PRO A 163 3.44 7.84 -22.94
C PRO A 163 2.67 8.97 -23.61
N ASP A 164 2.22 8.73 -24.84
CA ASP A 164 1.44 9.70 -25.61
C ASP A 164 -0.06 9.45 -25.44
N PRO A 165 -0.83 10.41 -24.89
CA PRO A 165 -2.26 10.24 -24.66
C PRO A 165 -3.04 9.99 -25.96
N GLU A 166 -2.65 10.58 -27.08
CA GLU A 166 -3.33 10.40 -28.37
C GLU A 166 -3.22 8.94 -28.82
N SER A 167 -2.01 8.35 -28.76
CA SER A 167 -1.81 6.95 -29.12
C SER A 167 -2.52 5.93 -28.23
N ILE A 168 -2.71 6.22 -26.94
CA ILE A 168 -3.25 5.26 -25.95
C ILE A 168 -4.77 5.39 -25.79
N TYR A 169 -5.28 6.63 -25.88
CA TYR A 169 -6.66 6.98 -25.56
C TYR A 169 -7.38 7.74 -26.67
N GLY A 170 -6.68 8.23 -27.70
CA GLY A 170 -7.28 9.05 -28.75
C GLY A 170 -7.63 10.47 -28.28
N THR A 171 -7.05 10.94 -27.18
CA THR A 171 -7.32 12.25 -26.59
C THR A 171 -6.08 13.14 -26.56
N ALA A 172 -6.28 14.46 -26.49
CA ALA A 172 -5.17 15.42 -26.42
C ALA A 172 -4.40 15.35 -25.09
N THR A 173 -5.09 14.98 -24.00
CA THR A 173 -4.49 14.81 -22.67
C THR A 173 -5.01 13.55 -21.98
N PHE A 174 -4.27 13.04 -21.00
CA PHE A 174 -4.72 11.96 -20.14
C PHE A 174 -5.94 12.37 -19.31
N ALA A 175 -6.04 13.65 -18.91
CA ALA A 175 -7.19 14.16 -18.17
C ALA A 175 -8.49 14.03 -18.97
N ASP A 176 -8.45 14.33 -20.28
CA ASP A 176 -9.63 14.30 -21.15
C ASP A 176 -10.19 12.89 -21.35
N ALA A 177 -9.36 11.85 -21.23
CA ALA A 177 -9.80 10.46 -21.37
C ALA A 177 -10.64 9.98 -20.16
N VAL A 178 -10.46 10.56 -18.97
CA VAL A 178 -11.04 10.03 -17.74
C VAL A 178 -12.57 10.02 -17.74
N PRO A 179 -13.29 11.10 -18.12
CA PRO A 179 -14.75 11.11 -18.08
C PRO A 179 -15.38 10.06 -19.01
N GLU A 180 -14.83 9.89 -20.22
CA GLU A 180 -15.34 8.94 -21.21
C GLU A 180 -15.10 7.49 -20.76
N LEU A 181 -13.90 7.17 -20.27
CA LEU A 181 -13.57 5.85 -19.74
C LEU A 181 -14.42 5.50 -18.51
N LEU A 182 -14.67 6.47 -17.62
CA LEU A 182 -15.52 6.26 -16.45
C LEU A 182 -16.98 6.02 -16.85
N ALA A 183 -17.49 6.75 -17.85
CA ALA A 183 -18.84 6.55 -18.39
C ALA A 183 -18.99 5.18 -19.09
N ALA A 184 -17.92 4.69 -19.72
CA ALA A 184 -17.84 3.36 -20.31
C ALA A 184 -17.59 2.23 -19.28
N GLN A 185 -17.48 2.57 -17.98
CA GLN A 185 -17.15 1.66 -16.90
C GLN A 185 -15.78 0.96 -17.03
N GLU A 186 -14.84 1.57 -17.77
CA GLU A 186 -13.45 1.12 -17.90
C GLU A 186 -12.59 1.68 -16.75
N PHE A 187 -12.92 1.30 -15.51
CA PHE A 187 -12.38 1.91 -14.29
C PHE A 187 -10.85 1.85 -14.20
N SER A 188 -10.24 0.74 -14.60
CA SER A 188 -8.77 0.60 -14.60
C SER A 188 -8.12 1.61 -15.54
N ARG A 189 -8.64 1.75 -16.77
CA ARG A 189 -8.10 2.68 -17.76
C ARG A 189 -8.32 4.13 -17.34
N ALA A 190 -9.49 4.45 -16.77
CA ALA A 190 -9.76 5.76 -16.18
C ALA A 190 -8.76 6.10 -15.06
N MET A 191 -8.49 5.15 -14.16
CA MET A 191 -7.50 5.32 -13.09
C MET A 191 -6.10 5.49 -13.67
N TRP A 192 -5.70 4.67 -14.65
CA TRP A 192 -4.39 4.77 -15.30
C TRP A 192 -4.17 6.16 -15.91
N ALA A 193 -5.15 6.67 -16.66
CA ALA A 193 -5.13 8.01 -17.23
C ALA A 193 -5.00 9.10 -16.14
N ALA A 194 -5.80 9.02 -15.06
CA ALA A 194 -5.70 9.97 -13.94
C ALA A 194 -4.33 9.93 -13.23
N ARG A 195 -3.71 8.75 -13.10
CA ARG A 195 -2.37 8.60 -12.49
C ARG A 195 -1.26 9.10 -13.43
N LEU A 196 -1.38 8.88 -14.74
CA LEU A 196 -0.46 9.47 -15.73
C LEU A 196 -0.58 10.99 -15.80
N CYS A 197 -1.80 11.54 -15.80
CA CYS A 197 -2.05 12.97 -15.65
C CYS A 197 -1.34 13.54 -14.41
N THR A 198 -1.44 12.83 -13.28
CA THR A 198 -0.73 13.20 -12.03
C THR A 198 0.80 13.18 -12.20
N ALA A 199 1.32 12.21 -12.95
CA ALA A 199 2.74 11.95 -13.10
C ALA A 199 3.45 12.92 -14.06
N ILE A 200 2.77 13.28 -15.15
CA ILE A 200 3.35 13.90 -16.36
C ILE A 200 2.75 15.29 -16.64
N GLU A 201 1.44 15.47 -16.49
CA GLU A 201 0.74 16.69 -16.92
C GLU A 201 0.56 17.68 -15.76
N ASN A 202 -0.48 17.48 -14.95
CA ASN A 202 -0.85 18.34 -13.85
C ASN A 202 -1.16 17.50 -12.60
N ARG A 203 -0.25 17.56 -11.64
CA ARG A 203 -0.35 16.81 -10.39
C ARG A 203 -1.65 17.08 -9.63
N HIS A 204 -2.08 18.34 -9.54
CA HIS A 204 -3.27 18.68 -8.77
C HIS A 204 -4.52 18.14 -9.47
N HIS A 205 -4.63 18.35 -10.79
CA HIS A 205 -5.76 17.91 -11.59
C HIS A 205 -5.88 16.38 -11.56
N GLY A 206 -4.79 15.65 -11.79
CA GLY A 206 -4.80 14.18 -11.74
C GLY A 206 -5.19 13.61 -10.37
N GLU A 207 -4.81 14.27 -9.26
CA GLU A 207 -5.26 13.86 -7.91
C GLU A 207 -6.75 14.16 -7.65
N LEU A 208 -7.31 15.21 -8.28
CA LEU A 208 -8.76 15.47 -8.25
C LEU A 208 -9.51 14.39 -9.02
N LEU A 209 -9.07 14.06 -10.25
CA LEU A 209 -9.65 12.97 -11.05
C LEU A 209 -9.55 11.62 -10.33
N THR A 210 -8.40 11.32 -9.73
CA THR A 210 -8.23 10.11 -8.90
C THR A 210 -9.25 10.09 -7.76
N THR A 211 -9.49 11.23 -7.11
CA THR A 211 -10.47 11.33 -6.02
C THR A 211 -11.90 11.19 -6.51
N GLN A 212 -12.22 11.69 -7.70
CA GLN A 212 -13.51 11.51 -8.35
C GLN A 212 -13.76 10.03 -8.67
N ILE A 213 -12.82 9.36 -9.34
CA ILE A 213 -12.92 7.92 -9.65
C ILE A 213 -13.10 7.11 -8.36
N LEU A 214 -12.30 7.37 -7.33
CA LEU A 214 -12.42 6.66 -6.05
C LEU A 214 -13.72 6.99 -5.28
N ARG A 215 -14.45 8.04 -5.64
CA ARG A 215 -15.75 8.36 -5.02
C ARG A 215 -16.93 7.83 -5.83
N ASP A 216 -16.67 7.33 -7.02
CA ASP A 216 -17.69 6.73 -7.86
C ASP A 216 -18.30 5.50 -7.14
N PRO A 217 -19.63 5.43 -6.99
CA PRO A 217 -20.28 4.31 -6.32
C PRO A 217 -19.99 2.95 -6.97
N ASP A 218 -19.88 2.89 -8.29
CA ASP A 218 -19.62 1.65 -9.02
C ASP A 218 -18.19 1.18 -8.80
N VAL A 219 -17.23 2.12 -8.80
CA VAL A 219 -15.83 1.85 -8.44
C VAL A 219 -15.72 1.38 -6.99
N GLN A 220 -16.47 1.96 -6.05
CA GLN A 220 -16.46 1.48 -4.65
C GLN A 220 -17.00 0.05 -4.52
N ARG A 221 -18.04 -0.32 -5.28
CA ARG A 221 -18.53 -1.70 -5.34
C ARG A 221 -17.49 -2.63 -5.94
N ALA A 222 -16.89 -2.26 -7.07
CA ALA A 222 -15.82 -3.03 -7.72
C ALA A 222 -14.63 -3.26 -6.78
N ILE A 223 -14.19 -2.22 -6.05
CA ILE A 223 -13.12 -2.34 -5.05
C ILE A 223 -13.48 -3.31 -3.94
N ALA A 224 -14.72 -3.28 -3.43
CA ALA A 224 -15.15 -4.17 -2.36
C ALA A 224 -15.01 -5.64 -2.80
N VAL A 225 -15.52 -5.97 -3.98
CA VAL A 225 -15.42 -7.32 -4.56
C VAL A 225 -13.97 -7.70 -4.82
N VAL A 226 -13.21 -6.89 -5.56
CA VAL A 226 -11.81 -7.19 -5.91
C VAL A 226 -10.89 -7.32 -4.69
N SER A 227 -11.18 -6.59 -3.61
CA SER A 227 -10.37 -6.68 -2.39
C SER A 227 -10.52 -8.02 -1.67
N GLU A 228 -11.64 -8.72 -1.88
CA GLU A 228 -11.94 -10.04 -1.32
C GLU A 228 -11.68 -11.16 -2.34
N HIS A 229 -11.94 -10.89 -3.62
CA HIS A 229 -11.84 -11.80 -4.76
C HIS A 229 -10.95 -11.21 -5.88
N PRO A 230 -9.62 -11.17 -5.71
CA PRO A 230 -8.72 -10.55 -6.69
C PRO A 230 -8.75 -11.22 -8.08
N GLU A 231 -9.17 -12.47 -8.18
CA GLU A 231 -9.40 -13.19 -9.44
C GLU A 231 -10.52 -12.61 -10.30
N GLU A 232 -11.46 -11.86 -9.71
CA GLU A 232 -12.54 -11.20 -10.44
C GLU A 232 -12.15 -9.82 -10.98
N TRP A 233 -10.89 -9.41 -10.81
CA TRP A 233 -10.43 -8.06 -11.16
C TRP A 233 -10.83 -7.62 -12.57
N ASP A 234 -10.57 -8.46 -13.58
CA ASP A 234 -10.82 -8.12 -14.98
C ASP A 234 -12.32 -7.86 -15.23
N ALA A 235 -13.18 -8.76 -14.74
CA ALA A 235 -14.63 -8.66 -14.90
C ALA A 235 -15.23 -7.37 -14.33
N TRP A 236 -14.61 -6.78 -13.29
CA TRP A 236 -15.11 -5.58 -12.62
C TRP A 236 -14.43 -4.27 -13.06
N MET A 237 -13.26 -4.33 -13.70
CA MET A 237 -12.41 -3.15 -13.91
C MET A 237 -12.16 -2.79 -15.38
N THR A 238 -12.38 -3.72 -16.32
CA THR A 238 -12.05 -3.54 -17.75
C THR A 238 -13.28 -3.47 -18.66
N GLY A 239 -14.49 -3.44 -18.12
CA GLY A 239 -15.72 -3.28 -18.88
C GLY A 239 -16.96 -3.14 -17.99
N PRO A 240 -18.17 -3.16 -18.58
CA PRO A 240 -19.41 -3.13 -17.81
C PRO A 240 -19.40 -4.27 -16.80
N PRO A 241 -19.68 -4.00 -15.50
CA PRO A 241 -19.70 -5.06 -14.51
C PRO A 241 -20.72 -6.13 -14.93
N PRO A 242 -20.50 -7.40 -14.56
CA PRO A 242 -21.46 -8.45 -14.84
C PRO A 242 -22.82 -8.00 -14.34
N SER A 243 -23.89 -8.30 -15.09
CA SER A 243 -25.26 -8.05 -14.64
C SER A 243 -25.54 -8.93 -13.42
N HIS A 244 -25.07 -8.53 -12.25
CA HIS A 244 -25.37 -9.21 -11.02
C HIS A 244 -26.86 -9.06 -10.78
N PRO A 245 -27.55 -10.12 -10.30
CA PRO A 245 -28.86 -9.93 -9.74
C PRO A 245 -28.77 -8.82 -8.68
N PRO A 246 -29.81 -7.97 -8.56
CA PRO A 246 -29.78 -6.86 -7.62
C PRO A 246 -29.29 -7.38 -6.27
N MET A 247 -28.32 -6.68 -5.67
CA MET A 247 -27.95 -6.88 -4.27
C MET A 247 -29.22 -6.74 -3.46
N GLU A 248 -29.95 -7.85 -3.26
CA GLU A 248 -30.96 -7.95 -2.21
C GLU A 248 -30.22 -7.57 -0.95
N ALA A 249 -30.66 -6.44 -0.38
CA ALA A 249 -29.97 -5.78 0.71
C ALA A 249 -29.58 -6.81 1.76
N ALA A 250 -28.28 -7.08 1.89
CA ALA A 250 -27.68 -7.89 2.94
C ALA A 250 -27.73 -7.14 4.29
N HIS A 251 -28.90 -6.58 4.60
CA HIS A 251 -29.31 -5.89 5.81
C HIS A 251 -30.62 -6.50 6.30
N SER A 252 -30.56 -7.79 6.64
CA SER A 252 -31.53 -8.42 7.52
C SER A 252 -30.82 -9.54 8.27
N ASN A 253 -30.06 -9.15 9.28
CA ASN A 253 -29.87 -9.89 10.53
C ASN A 253 -29.14 -8.92 11.48
N ALA A 254 -29.95 -8.05 12.08
CA ALA A 254 -29.62 -7.34 13.31
C ALA A 254 -29.79 -8.28 14.51
#